data_AF-A0A978SU53-F1
#
_entry.id   AF-A0A978SU53-F1
#
_cell.length_a   1.000
_cell.length_b   1.000
_cell.length_c   1.000
_cell.angle_alpha   90.00
_cell.angle_beta   90.00
_cell.angle_gamma   90.00
#
_symmetry.space_group_name_H-M   'P 1'
#
loop_
_entity.id
_entity.type
_entity.pdbx_description
1 polymer ?
#
loop_
_entity_poly.entity_id
_entity_poly.type
_entity_poly.pdbx_seq_one_letter_code
_entity_poly.pdbx_strand_id
1 'polypeptide(L)' 'MTIPQPTTTPRLEEPKFGFNDYAERLNGRAAMLGFTLTLIIEYFTGQGLLTWLGLN' A
#
# COMPACT_ATOMS: atom_id res chain seq x y z
N MET A 1 -39.12 12.01 -26.45
CA MET A 1 -39.04 10.61 -25.99
C MET A 1 -38.04 10.58 -24.85
N THR A 2 -38.43 10.19 -23.65
CA THR A 2 -37.55 10.19 -22.46
C THR A 2 -36.98 8.78 -22.30
N ILE A 3 -35.66 8.64 -22.41
CA ILE A 3 -34.99 7.34 -22.28
C ILE A 3 -34.94 6.97 -20.80
N PRO A 4 -35.45 5.79 -20.38
CA PRO A 4 -35.38 5.38 -18.98
C PRO A 4 -33.91 5.17 -18.58
N GLN A 5 -33.53 5.78 -17.47
CA GLN A 5 -32.18 5.66 -16.92
C GLN A 5 -32.07 4.30 -16.21
N PRO A 6 -31.03 3.49 -16.46
CA PRO A 6 -30.86 2.21 -15.78
C PRO A 6 -30.73 2.43 -14.27
N THR A 7 -31.58 1.75 -13.49
CA THR A 7 -31.69 1.94 -12.03
C THR A 7 -30.56 1.28 -11.23
N THR A 8 -29.72 0.47 -11.86
CA THR A 8 -28.62 -0.26 -11.20
C THR A 8 -27.33 -0.12 -11.98
N THR A 9 -26.32 0.50 -11.35
CA THR A 9 -24.93 0.42 -11.83
C THR A 9 -24.46 -1.03 -11.67
N PRO A 10 -24.05 -1.72 -12.75
CA PRO A 10 -23.50 -3.07 -12.63
C PRO A 10 -22.28 -3.01 -11.72
N ARG A 11 -22.27 -3.82 -10.65
CA ARG A 11 -21.11 -3.90 -9.76
C ARG A 11 -20.01 -4.64 -10.51
N LEU A 12 -19.09 -3.89 -11.12
CA LEU A 12 -17.89 -4.45 -11.71
C LEU A 12 -17.06 -5.07 -10.57
N GLU A 13 -16.71 -6.35 -10.71
CA GLU A 13 -15.76 -6.98 -9.79
C GLU A 13 -14.39 -6.31 -9.98
N GLU A 14 -13.88 -5.74 -8.90
CA GLU A 14 -12.55 -5.15 -8.92
C GLU A 14 -11.53 -6.24 -9.18
N PRO A 15 -10.61 -6.05 -10.15
CA PRO A 15 -9.59 -7.04 -10.45
C PRO A 15 -8.72 -7.25 -9.21
N LYS A 16 -8.81 -8.44 -8.60
CA LYS A 16 -8.07 -8.80 -7.37
C LYS A 16 -6.55 -8.83 -7.55
N PHE A 17 -6.06 -8.76 -8.79
CA PHE A 17 -4.65 -8.85 -9.13
C PHE A 17 -4.17 -7.58 -9.83
N GLY A 18 -2.96 -7.13 -9.52
CA GLY A 18 -2.37 -5.90 -10.03
C GLY A 18 -2.57 -4.70 -9.10
N PHE A 19 -2.53 -3.51 -9.69
CA PHE A 19 -2.79 -2.25 -8.98
C PHE A 19 -4.30 -2.07 -8.82
N ASN A 20 -4.82 -2.47 -7.66
CA ASN A 20 -6.19 -2.22 -7.24
C ASN A 20 -6.20 -1.56 -5.86
N ASP A 21 -7.28 -0.86 -5.53
CA ASP A 21 -7.43 -0.09 -4.28
C ASP A 21 -7.12 -0.91 -3.02
N TYR A 22 -7.47 -2.20 -3.01
CA TYR A 22 -7.18 -3.07 -1.88
C TYR A 22 -5.68 -3.31 -1.72
N ALA A 23 -4.99 -3.65 -2.82
CA ALA A 23 -3.56 -3.90 -2.85
C ALA A 23 -2.77 -2.63 -2.49
N GLU A 24 -3.19 -1.46 -2.98
CA GLU A 24 -2.57 -0.18 -2.64
C GLU A 24 -2.71 0.14 -1.15
N ARG A 25 -3.91 -0.03 -0.58
CA ARG A 25 -4.13 0.17 0.86
C ARG A 25 -3.32 -0.81 1.71
N LEU A 26 -3.22 -2.07 1.29
CA LEU A 26 -2.44 -3.08 2.00
C LEU A 26 -0.94 -2.76 1.96
N ASN A 27 -0.40 -2.46 0.77
CA ASN A 27 1.00 -2.08 0.58
C ASN A 27 1.34 -0.80 1.35
N GLY A 28 0.45 0.20 1.36
CA GLY A 28 0.64 1.43 2.12
C GLY A 28 0.74 1.20 3.63
N ARG A 29 -0.09 0.31 4.19
CA ARG A 29 0.00 -0.06 5.62
C ARG A 29 1.30 -0.81 5.93
N ALA A 30 1.68 -1.75 5.07
CA ALA A 30 2.94 -2.47 5.20
C ALA A 30 4.14 -1.49 5.18
N ALA A 31 4.10 -0.48 4.31
CA ALA A 31 5.13 0.55 4.25
C ALA A 31 5.20 1.41 5.53
N MET A 32 4.06 1.83 6.10
CA MET A 32 4.05 2.58 7.37
C MET A 32 4.66 1.78 8.53
N LEU A 33 4.33 0.48 8.62
CA LEU A 33 4.90 -0.41 9.62
C LEU A 33 6.40 -0.63 9.39
N GLY A 34 6.80 -0.90 8.15
CA GLY A 34 8.20 -1.08 7.78
C GLY A 34 9.05 0.14 8.12
N PHE A 35 8.59 1.33 7.77
CA PHE A 35 9.29 2.58 8.09
C PHE A 35 9.40 2.82 9.60
N THR A 36 8.34 2.57 10.35
CA THR A 36 8.36 2.72 11.81
C THR A 36 9.33 1.74 12.46
N LEU A 37 9.32 0.48 12.03
CA LEU A 37 10.26 -0.54 12.51
C LEU A 37 11.70 -0.19 12.18
N THR A 38 11.96 0.32 10.98
CA THR A 38 13.27 0.84 10.58
C THR A 38 13.79 1.88 11.57
N LEU A 39 12.98 2.89 11.90
CA LEU A 39 13.39 3.95 12.83
C LEU A 39 13.68 3.40 14.23
N ILE A 40 12.85 2.45 14.69
CA ILE A 40 13.05 1.78 15.98
C ILE A 40 14.39 1.02 15.99
N ILE A 41 14.65 0.22 14.96
CA ILE A 41 15.89 -0.56 14.85
C ILE A 41 17.10 0.36 14.76
N GLU A 42 17.04 1.43 13.96
CA GLU A 42 18.10 2.42 13.83
C GLU A 42 18.41 3.09 15.18
N TYR A 43 17.37 3.44 15.94
CA TYR A 43 17.54 4.00 17.29
C TYR A 43 18.22 3.03 18.26
N PHE A 44 17.85 1.76 18.26
CA PHE A 44 18.43 0.76 19.16
C PHE A 44 19.83 0.32 18.76
N THR A 45 20.14 0.28 17.46
CA THR A 45 21.41 -0.21 16.94
C THR A 45 22.44 0.89 16.72
N GLY A 46 22.00 2.16 16.61
CA GLY A 46 22.84 3.29 16.25
C GLY A 46 23.41 3.21 14.84
N GLN A 47 22.92 2.28 14.01
CA GLN A 47 23.34 2.09 12.63
C GLN A 47 22.17 2.35 11.69
N GLY A 48 22.40 3.19 10.68
CA GLY A 48 21.41 3.50 9.67
C GLY A 48 21.07 2.28 8.82
N LEU A 49 19.86 2.27 8.26
CA LEU A 49 19.39 1.20 7.37
C LEU A 49 20.33 0.95 6.18
N LEU A 50 20.97 2.00 5.66
CA LEU A 50 21.92 1.90 4.54
C LEU A 50 23.18 1.13 4.90
N THR A 51 23.63 1.24 6.15
CA THR A 51 24.78 0.49 6.67
C THR A 51 24.53 -1.01 6.60
N TRP A 52 23.27 -1.46 6.78
CA TRP A 52 22.88 -2.86 6.66
C TRP A 52 22.89 -3.36 5.21
N LEU A 53 22.68 -2.45 4.26
CA LEU A 53 22.81 -2.73 2.83
C LEU A 53 24.27 -2.69 2.35
N GLY A 54 25.24 -2.48 3.25
CA GLY A 54 26.66 -2.37 2.94
C GLY A 54 27.07 -1.03 2.32
N LEU A 55 26.19 -0.03 2.40
CA LEU A 55 26.45 1.33 1.93
C LEU A 55 26.84 2.18 3.14
N ASN A 56 28.14 2.43 3.31
CA ASN A 56 28.71 3.24 4.39
C ASN A 56 29.69 4.27 3.85
#